data_AF-A0A453PWM4-F1
#
_entry.id   AF-A0A453PWM4-F1
#
_cell.length_a   1.000
_cell.length_b   1.000
_cell.length_c   1.000
_cell.angle_alpha   90.00
_cell.angle_beta   90.00
_cell.angle_gamma   90.00
#
_symmetry.space_group_name_H-M   'P 1'
#
loop_
_entity.id
_entity.type
_entity.pdbx_description
1 polymer ?
#
loop_
_entity_poly.entity_id
_entity_poly.type
_entity_poly.pdbx_seq_one_letter_code
_entity_poly.pdbx_strand_id
1 'polypeptide(L)'
;MEGFVQSRQMDKAVNAMKKALSLMKSCHWRPPLKMVEAIAAFFKEQGNTDDASRYIKLLQKFNLTSLPLYKSVLRAYIKAGTMLPTNISEMVARDDIIMDEEMDHLIIRASQIDIRGDV
;
A
#
# COMPACT_ATOMS: atom_id res chain seq x y z
N MET A 1 -18.43 4.21 0.62
CA MET A 1 -17.11 3.67 0.25
C MET A 1 -17.19 2.18 -0.01
N GLU A 2 -17.76 1.40 0.91
CA GLU A 2 -17.89 -0.05 0.79
C GLU A 2 -18.49 -0.51 -0.55
N GLY A 3 -19.58 0.12 -1.00
CA GLY A 3 -20.16 -0.19 -2.32
C GLY A 3 -19.17 0.00 -3.49
N PHE A 4 -18.25 0.97 -3.43
CA PHE A 4 -17.21 1.11 -4.46
C PHE A 4 -16.19 -0.03 -4.40
N VAL A 5 -15.82 -0.50 -3.21
CA VAL A 5 -14.90 -1.64 -3.05
C VAL A 5 -15.55 -2.94 -3.54
N GLN A 6 -16.82 -3.17 -3.18
CA GLN A 6 -17.60 -4.33 -3.64
C GLN A 6 -17.74 -4.34 -5.16
N SER A 7 -17.94 -3.18 -5.79
CA SER A 7 -18.00 -3.04 -7.25
C SER A 7 -16.64 -2.85 -7.93
N ARG A 8 -15.52 -3.07 -7.23
CA ARG A 8 -14.13 -2.91 -7.73
C ARG A 8 -13.80 -1.53 -8.33
N GLN A 9 -14.53 -0.49 -7.95
CA GLN A 9 -14.27 0.91 -8.34
C GLN A 9 -13.24 1.54 -7.37
N MET A 10 -12.00 1.03 -7.37
CA MET A 10 -11.01 1.37 -6.33
C MET A 10 -10.60 2.84 -6.31
N ASP A 11 -10.53 3.53 -7.45
CA ASP A 11 -10.24 4.97 -7.49
C ASP A 11 -11.30 5.77 -6.73
N LYS A 12 -12.58 5.41 -6.91
CA LYS A 12 -13.70 6.02 -6.19
C LYS A 12 -13.66 5.66 -4.71
N ALA A 13 -13.26 4.43 -4.36
CA ALA A 13 -13.08 4.01 -2.97
C ALA A 13 -11.97 4.81 -2.28
N VAL A 14 -10.79 4.94 -2.90
CA VAL A 14 -9.65 5.71 -2.40
C VAL A 14 -10.00 7.19 -2.29
N ASN A 15 -10.68 7.77 -3.27
CA ASN A 15 -11.10 9.17 -3.21
C ASN A 15 -12.12 9.42 -2.09
N ALA A 16 -13.11 8.53 -1.92
CA ALA A 16 -14.07 8.60 -0.83
C ALA A 16 -13.36 8.51 0.54
N MET A 17 -12.34 7.65 0.65
CA MET A 17 -11.53 7.50 1.87
C MET A 17 -10.72 8.74 2.17
N LYS A 18 -10.01 9.27 1.18
CA LYS A 18 -9.25 10.51 1.32
C LYS A 18 -10.14 11.66 1.79
N LYS A 19 -11.35 11.79 1.23
CA LYS A 19 -12.34 12.80 1.67
C LYS A 19 -12.77 12.57 3.12
N ALA A 20 -13.18 11.35 3.48
CA ALA A 20 -13.58 11.02 4.85
C ALA A 20 -12.46 11.30 5.87
N LEU A 21 -11.22 10.90 5.57
CA LEU A 21 -10.05 11.12 6.43
C LEU A 21 -9.70 12.62 6.55
N SER A 22 -9.92 13.43 5.50
CA SER A 22 -9.71 14.88 5.58
C SER A 22 -10.68 15.61 6.53
N LEU A 23 -11.84 15.01 6.81
CA LEU A 23 -12.85 15.53 7.73
C LEU A 23 -12.62 15.07 9.19
N MET A 24 -11.50 14.41 9.47
CA MET A 24 -11.20 13.83 10.79
C MET A 24 -11.14 14.84 11.95
N LYS A 25 -10.96 16.14 11.67
CA LYS A 25 -11.06 17.19 12.71
C LYS A 25 -12.43 17.21 13.40
N SER A 26 -13.45 16.66 12.74
CA SER A 26 -14.85 16.67 13.20
C SER A 26 -15.40 15.26 13.48
N CYS A 27 -14.63 14.20 13.18
CA CYS A 27 -15.12 12.82 13.28
C CYS A 27 -13.96 11.82 13.44
N HIS A 28 -14.04 10.91 14.42
CA HIS A 28 -13.06 9.83 14.62
C HIS A 28 -13.28 8.62 13.69
N TRP A 29 -13.75 8.86 12.47
CA TRP A 29 -14.03 7.80 11.52
C TRP A 29 -12.74 7.10 11.06
N ARG A 30 -12.77 5.76 11.01
CA ARG A 30 -11.72 4.93 10.41
C ARG A 30 -12.33 3.87 9.48
N PRO A 31 -11.66 3.55 8.35
CA PRO A 31 -12.09 2.45 7.49
C PRO A 31 -11.89 1.10 8.20
N PRO A 32 -12.80 0.13 8.00
CA PRO A 32 -12.54 -1.26 8.36
C PRO A 32 -11.25 -1.79 7.73
N LEU A 33 -10.41 -2.48 8.51
CA LEU A 33 -9.12 -3.04 8.06
C LEU A 33 -9.27 -3.90 6.79
N LYS A 34 -10.27 -4.79 6.76
CA LYS A 34 -10.56 -5.65 5.60
C LYS A 34 -10.75 -4.85 4.30
N MET A 35 -11.32 -3.65 4.39
CA MET A 35 -11.53 -2.78 3.23
C MET A 35 -10.21 -2.14 2.77
N VAL A 36 -9.36 -1.74 3.72
CA VAL A 36 -8.01 -1.22 3.44
C VAL A 36 -7.16 -2.29 2.76
N GLU A 37 -7.20 -3.52 3.27
CA GLU A 37 -6.51 -4.67 2.70
C GLU A 37 -7.05 -5.07 1.32
N ALA A 38 -8.37 -5.00 1.10
CA ALA A 38 -8.97 -5.29 -0.20
C ALA A 38 -8.49 -4.32 -1.31
N ILE A 39 -8.34 -3.04 -0.99
CA ILE A 39 -7.81 -2.04 -1.93
C ILE A 39 -6.34 -2.35 -2.23
N ALA A 40 -5.53 -2.66 -1.22
CA ALA A 40 -4.12 -3.02 -1.43
C ALA A 40 -3.97 -4.32 -2.25
N ALA A 41 -4.81 -5.32 -1.98
CA ALA A 41 -4.84 -6.58 -2.72
C ALA A 41 -5.18 -6.36 -4.20
N PHE A 42 -6.08 -5.42 -4.51
CA PHE A 42 -6.41 -5.06 -5.89
C PHE A 42 -5.22 -4.45 -6.63
N PHE A 43 -4.50 -3.50 -6.04
CA PHE A 43 -3.32 -2.92 -6.69
C PHE A 43 -2.20 -3.96 -6.88
N LYS A 44 -2.02 -4.85 -5.90
CA LYS A 44 -1.17 -6.05 -6.02
C LYS A 44 -1.59 -6.94 -7.18
N GLU A 45 -2.88 -7.23 -7.33
CA GLU A 45 -3.41 -8.04 -8.44
C GLU A 45 -3.12 -7.40 -9.81
N GLN A 46 -3.14 -6.08 -9.90
CA GLN A 46 -2.86 -5.38 -11.16
C GLN A 46 -1.37 -5.15 -11.43
N GLY A 47 -0.49 -5.28 -10.42
CA GLY A 47 0.87 -4.77 -10.53
C GLY A 47 0.92 -3.25 -10.67
N ASN A 48 -0.10 -2.54 -10.18
CA ASN A 48 -0.19 -1.09 -10.28
C ASN A 48 0.61 -0.43 -9.15
N THR A 49 1.88 -0.13 -9.43
CA THR A 49 2.84 0.38 -8.45
C THR A 49 2.62 1.84 -8.08
N ASP A 50 2.20 2.66 -9.04
CA ASP A 50 1.90 4.08 -8.82
C ASP A 50 0.76 4.24 -7.81
N ASP A 51 -0.36 3.55 -8.01
CA ASP A 51 -1.50 3.65 -7.11
C ASP A 51 -1.23 2.95 -5.78
N ALA A 52 -0.49 1.82 -5.77
CA ALA A 52 -0.02 1.20 -4.52
C ALA A 52 0.86 2.16 -3.69
N SER A 53 1.78 2.89 -4.34
CA SER A 53 2.67 3.87 -3.71
C SER A 53 1.92 5.08 -3.15
N ARG A 54 0.99 5.62 -3.93
CA ARG A 54 0.12 6.72 -3.47
C ARG A 54 -0.76 6.28 -2.32
N TYR A 55 -1.25 5.04 -2.38
CA TYR A 55 -2.15 4.50 -1.39
C TYR A 55 -1.45 4.29 -0.04
N ILE A 56 -0.28 3.68 0.00
CA ILE A 56 0.46 3.50 1.27
C ILE A 56 0.82 4.85 1.90
N LYS A 57 1.27 5.84 1.10
CA LYS A 57 1.54 7.21 1.57
C LYS A 57 0.30 7.91 2.12
N LEU A 58 -0.89 7.61 1.58
CA LEU A 58 -2.15 8.10 2.14
C LEU A 58 -2.38 7.50 3.51
N LEU A 59 -2.24 6.18 3.66
CA LEU A 59 -2.48 5.48 4.93
C LEU A 59 -1.49 5.90 6.03
N GLN A 60 -0.23 6.15 5.68
CA GLN A 60 0.80 6.63 6.61
C GLN A 60 0.39 7.92 7.30
N LYS A 61 -0.19 8.88 6.56
CA LYS A 61 -0.63 10.18 7.11
C LYS A 61 -1.70 10.05 8.20
N PHE A 62 -2.37 8.90 8.28
CA PHE A 62 -3.46 8.65 9.21
C PHE A 62 -3.19 7.49 10.17
N ASN A 63 -1.95 6.98 10.21
CA ASN A 63 -1.54 5.81 11.00
C ASN A 63 -2.46 4.60 10.76
N LEU A 64 -2.73 4.32 9.47
CA LEU A 64 -3.57 3.20 9.00
C LEU A 64 -2.77 2.12 8.28
N THR A 65 -1.44 2.17 8.34
CA THR A 65 -0.55 1.17 7.75
C THR A 65 -0.42 -0.06 8.62
N SER A 66 -0.02 -1.17 8.00
CA SER A 66 0.19 -2.46 8.65
C SER A 66 1.14 -3.30 7.83
N LEU A 67 1.76 -4.31 8.45
CA LEU A 67 2.67 -5.22 7.77
C LEU A 67 2.05 -5.90 6.53
N PRO A 68 0.80 -6.42 6.56
CA PRO A 68 0.13 -6.94 5.36
C PRO A 68 -0.01 -5.95 4.20
N LEU A 69 -0.18 -4.65 4.50
CA LEU A 69 -0.29 -3.61 3.48
C LEU A 69 1.06 -3.37 2.81
N TYR A 70 2.14 -3.26 3.60
CA TYR A 70 3.50 -3.16 3.07
C TYR A 70 3.87 -4.35 2.19
N LYS A 71 3.58 -5.57 2.62
CA LYS A 71 3.78 -6.78 1.81
C LYS A 71 2.99 -6.77 0.51
N SER A 72 1.76 -6.25 0.54
CA SER A 72 0.91 -6.14 -0.67
C SER A 72 1.50 -5.14 -1.67
N VAL A 73 2.03 -4.01 -1.18
CA VAL A 73 2.73 -3.02 -2.00
C VAL A 73 3.97 -3.64 -2.64
N LEU A 74 4.86 -4.28 -1.85
CA LEU A 74 6.06 -4.94 -2.38
C LEU A 74 5.74 -5.96 -3.47
N ARG A 75 4.70 -6.76 -3.27
CA ARG A 75 4.24 -7.73 -4.27
C ARG A 75 3.72 -7.08 -5.56
N ALA A 76 3.14 -5.88 -5.48
CA ALA A 76 2.76 -5.12 -6.67
C ALA A 76 4.01 -4.76 -7.50
N TYR A 77 5.08 -4.28 -6.85
CA TYR A 77 6.36 -3.98 -7.51
C TYR A 77 7.01 -5.22 -8.12
N ILE A 78 7.07 -6.32 -7.37
CA ILE A 78 7.61 -7.59 -7.86
C ILE A 78 6.82 -8.09 -9.07
N LYS A 79 5.49 -7.98 -9.04
CA LYS A 79 4.63 -8.38 -10.16
C LYS A 79 4.84 -7.51 -11.39
N ALA A 80 4.97 -6.20 -11.20
CA ALA A 80 5.17 -5.24 -12.28
C ALA A 80 6.58 -5.30 -12.88
N GLY A 81 7.55 -5.90 -12.19
CA GLY A 81 8.95 -5.88 -12.60
C GLY A 81 9.56 -4.48 -12.53
N THR A 82 9.03 -3.60 -11.67
CA THR A 82 9.46 -2.21 -11.56
C THR A 82 10.31 -1.97 -10.32
N MET A 83 11.16 -0.95 -10.39
CA MET A 83 12.04 -0.53 -9.30
C MET A 83 11.25 -0.13 -8.04
N LEU A 84 11.75 -0.55 -6.89
CA LEU A 84 11.17 -0.26 -5.58
C LEU A 84 11.53 1.17 -5.14
N PRO A 85 10.67 1.88 -4.38
CA PRO A 85 11.06 3.12 -3.76
C PRO A 85 12.22 2.89 -2.79
N THR A 86 13.30 3.67 -2.93
CA THR A 86 14.54 3.54 -2.15
C THR A 86 14.34 3.67 -0.63
N ASN A 87 13.25 4.31 -0.20
CA ASN A 87 12.97 4.60 1.20
C ASN A 87 11.96 3.63 1.86
N ILE A 88 11.65 2.47 1.27
CA ILE A 88 10.63 1.57 1.83
C ILE A 88 10.96 1.09 3.24
N SER A 89 12.23 0.76 3.54
CA SER A 89 12.64 0.30 4.87
C SER A 89 12.53 1.43 5.90
N GLU A 90 12.85 2.65 5.51
CA GLU A 90 12.65 3.84 6.35
C GLU A 90 11.16 4.09 6.63
N MET A 91 10.30 3.87 5.62
CA MET A 91 8.85 4.02 5.78
C MET A 91 8.28 3.01 6.79
N VAL A 92 8.70 1.75 6.71
CA VAL A 92 8.27 0.69 7.63
C VAL A 92 8.72 1.01 9.06
N ALA A 93 9.98 1.43 9.23
CA ALA A 93 10.52 1.80 10.53
C ALA A 93 9.81 3.02 11.13
N ARG A 94 9.49 4.05 10.33
CA ARG A 94 8.74 5.25 10.76
C ARG A 94 7.31 4.94 11.17
N ASP A 95 6.73 3.85 10.67
CA ASP A 95 5.38 3.42 11.01
C ASP A 95 5.36 2.49 12.24
N ASP A 96 6.49 2.30 12.93
CA ASP A 96 6.67 1.40 14.08
C ASP A 96 6.24 -0.05 13.79
N ILE A 97 6.40 -0.49 12.53
CA ILE A 97 6.04 -1.84 12.10
C ILE A 97 7.25 -2.77 12.25
N ILE A 98 7.07 -3.85 13.00
CA ILE A 98 8.07 -4.91 13.13
C ILE A 98 8.14 -5.69 11.81
N MET A 99 9.35 -5.78 11.25
CA MET A 99 9.63 -6.58 10.06
C MET A 99 9.69 -8.07 10.43
N ASP A 100 9.11 -8.91 9.59
CA ASP A 100 9.27 -10.35 9.67
C ASP A 100 10.07 -10.89 8.48
N GLU A 101 10.48 -12.15 8.59
CA GLU A 101 11.30 -12.83 7.58
C GLU A 101 10.68 -12.75 6.17
N GLU A 102 9.35 -12.86 6.07
CA GLU A 102 8.66 -12.71 4.79
C GLU A 102 8.83 -11.31 4.19
N MET A 103 8.72 -10.25 5.01
CA MET A 103 8.94 -8.88 4.58
C MET A 103 10.38 -8.67 4.09
N ASP A 104 11.37 -9.21 4.81
CA ASP A 104 12.78 -9.14 4.43
C ASP A 104 13.02 -9.79 3.07
N HIS A 105 12.50 -11.00 2.86
CA HIS A 105 12.59 -11.69 1.58
C HIS A 105 11.94 -10.92 0.43
N LEU A 106 10.79 -10.27 0.68
CA LEU A 106 10.11 -9.46 -0.32
C LEU A 106 10.93 -8.22 -0.68
N ILE A 107 11.57 -7.56 0.28
CA ILE A 107 12.45 -6.41 0.01
C ILE A 107 13.65 -6.85 -0.82
N ILE A 108 14.36 -7.91 -0.41
CA ILE A 108 15.52 -8.44 -1.14
C ILE A 108 15.13 -8.77 -2.58
N ARG A 109 14.01 -9.46 -2.77
CA ARG A 109 13.50 -9.83 -4.09
C ARG A 109 13.15 -8.61 -4.94
N ALA A 110 12.48 -7.62 -4.36
CA ALA A 110 12.13 -6.39 -5.08
C ALA A 110 13.38 -5.58 -5.47
N SER A 111 14.40 -5.53 -4.61
CA SER A 111 15.67 -4.84 -4.89
C SER A 111 16.53 -5.54 -5.95
N GLN A 112 16.39 -6.85 -6.15
CA GLN A 112 17.10 -7.56 -7.23
C GLN A 112 16.54 -7.24 -8.63
N ILE A 113 15.29 -6.79 -8.72
CA ILE A 113 14.68 -6.36 -9.99
C ILE A 113 15.34 -5.07 -10.50
N ASP A 114 15.75 -4.20 -9.57
CA ASP A 114 16.51 -2.97 -9.82
C ASP A 114 17.77 -3.21 -10.68
N ILE A 115 18.47 -4.33 -10.44
CA ILE A 115 19.74 -4.66 -11.10
C ILE A 115 19.55 -5.22 -12.52
N ARG A 116 18.37 -5.77 -12.84
CA ARG A 116 18.12 -6.44 -14.14
C ARG A 116 17.52 -5.53 -15.21
N GLY A 117 17.14 -4.29 -14.87
CA GLY A 117 16.53 -3.34 -15.79
C GLY A 117 17.50 -2.61 -16.71
N ASP A 118 18.81 -2.75 -16.49
CA ASP A 118 19.88 -1.99 -17.18
C ASP A 118 20.64 -2.80 -18.26
N VAL A 119 19.98 -3.72 -18.99
CA VAL A 119 20.59 -4.45 -20.13
C VAL A 119 19.73 -4.34 -21.39
#